data_AF-A0A833JAP3-F1
#
_entry.id   AF-A0A833JAP3-F1
#
_cell.length_a   1.000
_cell.length_b   1.000
_cell.length_c   1.000
_cell.angle_alpha   90.00
_cell.angle_beta   90.00
_cell.angle_gamma   90.00
#
_symmetry.space_group_name_H-M   'P 1'
#
loop_
_entity.id
_entity.type
_entity.pdbx_description
1 polymer ?
#
loop_
_entity_poly.entity_id
_entity_poly.type
_entity_poly.pdbx_seq_one_letter_code
_entity_poly.pdbx_strand_id
1 'polypeptide(L)'
;MDVTYIDALPGRSMENTPWQQRAKASGLTQKKLAKLLGHAEITISRQLRGHWESGIPRHVVAAIVAWEVMTPAQREEWLAIVEKDAP
;
A
#
# COMPACT_ATOMS: atom_id res chain seq x y z
N MET A 1 40.85 3.69 18.74
CA MET A 1 39.55 3.04 18.45
C MET A 1 38.51 4.11 18.62
N ASP A 2 38.19 4.81 17.54
CA ASP A 2 37.23 5.91 17.54
C ASP A 2 35.92 5.40 16.94
N VAL A 3 34.84 5.47 17.72
CA VAL A 3 33.51 5.00 17.35
C VAL A 3 32.67 6.23 16.98
N THR A 4 32.77 6.67 15.73
CA THR A 4 31.88 7.68 15.16
C THR A 4 31.74 7.47 13.65
N TYR A 5 30.87 6.53 13.23
CA TYR A 5 30.42 6.48 11.83
C TYR A 5 29.08 5.75 11.68
N ILE A 6 28.00 6.29 12.28
CA ILE A 6 26.64 5.74 12.12
C ILE A 6 25.73 6.64 11.27
N ASP A 7 26.26 7.62 10.52
CA ASP A 7 25.40 8.62 9.87
C ASP A 7 25.68 8.94 8.39
N ALA A 8 26.30 8.02 7.63
CA ALA A 8 26.44 8.22 6.18
C ALA A 8 26.54 6.90 5.40
N LEU A 9 25.41 6.21 5.20
CA LEU A 9 25.27 5.30 4.06
C LEU A 9 24.34 5.95 3.02
N PRO A 10 24.88 6.49 1.92
CA PRO A 10 24.07 7.00 0.83
C PRO A 10 23.43 5.82 0.08
N GLY A 11 22.10 5.79 0.01
CA GLY A 11 21.41 4.92 -0.96
C GLY A 11 20.62 3.72 -0.41
N ARG A 12 20.02 3.79 0.78
CA ARG A 12 18.73 3.08 0.98
C ARG A 12 17.64 3.90 0.32
N SER A 13 17.61 3.94 -1.01
CA SER A 13 16.38 4.29 -1.71
C SER A 13 15.31 3.34 -1.16
N MET A 14 14.28 3.88 -0.51
CA MET A 14 13.01 3.18 -0.32
C MET A 14 12.46 2.91 -1.72
N GLU A 15 13.00 1.91 -2.41
CA GLU A 15 12.53 1.51 -3.71
C GLU A 15 11.12 0.96 -3.53
N ASN A 16 10.15 1.84 -3.79
CA ASN A 16 8.76 1.46 -3.81
C ASN A 16 8.62 0.35 -4.86
N THR A 17 8.07 -0.79 -4.46
CA THR A 17 7.75 -1.86 -5.42
C THR A 17 6.81 -1.32 -6.50
N PRO A 18 6.73 -1.95 -7.69
CA PRO A 18 5.88 -1.48 -8.78
C PRO A 18 4.43 -1.21 -8.33
N TRP A 19 3.91 -2.03 -7.41
CA TRP A 19 2.55 -1.90 -6.88
C TRP A 19 2.38 -0.76 -5.89
N GLN A 20 3.40 -0.48 -5.06
CA GLN A 20 3.38 0.67 -4.17
C GLN A 20 3.40 2.00 -4.97
N GLN A 21 4.15 2.04 -6.07
CA GLN A 21 4.17 3.19 -6.98
C GLN A 21 2.81 3.42 -7.64
N ARG A 22 2.17 2.35 -8.13
CA ARG A 22 0.84 2.40 -8.75
C ARG A 22 -0.26 2.86 -7.81
N ALA A 23 -0.30 2.32 -6.58
CA ALA A 23 -1.24 2.78 -5.57
C ALA A 23 -1.07 4.28 -5.29
N LYS A 24 0.17 4.75 -5.14
CA LYS A 24 0.48 6.17 -4.94
C LYS A 24 0.05 7.03 -6.14
N ALA A 25 0.36 6.60 -7.37
CA ALA A 25 0.03 7.33 -8.59
C ALA A 25 -1.48 7.48 -8.82
N SER A 26 -2.28 6.51 -8.37
CA SER A 26 -3.74 6.53 -8.47
C SER A 26 -4.45 7.18 -7.27
N GLY A 27 -3.71 7.75 -6.31
CA GLY A 27 -4.26 8.38 -5.11
C GLY A 27 -4.80 7.39 -4.07
N LEU A 28 -4.47 6.10 -4.19
CA LEU A 28 -4.79 5.06 -3.22
C LEU A 28 -3.71 5.01 -2.14
N THR A 29 -4.01 5.57 -0.97
CA THR A 29 -3.09 5.55 0.18
C THR A 29 -3.10 4.18 0.87
N GLN A 30 -2.02 3.84 1.60
CA GLN A 30 -1.96 2.60 2.39
C GLN A 30 -3.09 2.56 3.43
N LYS A 31 -3.43 3.70 4.05
CA LYS A 31 -4.60 3.87 4.92
C LYS A 31 -5.93 3.53 4.24
N LYS A 32 -6.18 3.99 3.01
CA LYS A 32 -7.42 3.65 2.27
C LYS A 32 -7.46 2.18 1.91
N LEU A 33 -6.34 1.63 1.44
CA LEU A 33 -6.22 0.22 1.10
C LEU A 33 -6.39 -0.69 2.33
N ALA A 34 -5.87 -0.28 3.48
CA ALA A 34 -6.05 -0.94 4.77
C ALA A 34 -7.53 -1.04 5.17
N LYS A 35 -8.28 0.06 5.00
CA LYS A 35 -9.73 0.08 5.21
C LYS A 35 -10.45 -0.88 4.26
N LEU A 36 -10.17 -0.79 2.97
CA LEU A 36 -10.81 -1.62 1.94
C LEU A 36 -10.58 -3.13 2.16
N LEU A 37 -9.43 -3.50 2.70
CA LEU A 37 -9.04 -4.91 2.89
C LEU A 37 -9.22 -5.42 4.32
N GLY A 38 -9.70 -4.59 5.26
CA GLY A 38 -9.88 -4.99 6.66
C GLY A 38 -8.55 -5.37 7.33
N HIS A 39 -7.48 -4.64 7.05
CA HIS A 39 -6.15 -4.91 7.60
C HIS A 39 -5.56 -3.69 8.29
N ALA A 40 -4.62 -3.90 9.20
CA ALA A 40 -3.81 -2.80 9.73
C ALA A 40 -2.90 -2.21 8.63
N GLU A 41 -2.66 -0.91 8.68
CA GLU A 41 -1.81 -0.22 7.69
C GLU A 41 -0.39 -0.81 7.61
N ILE A 42 0.16 -1.27 8.74
CA ILE A 42 1.47 -1.96 8.79
C ILE A 42 1.46 -3.28 7.99
N THR A 43 0.33 -4.00 7.99
CA THR A 43 0.16 -5.23 7.23
C THR A 43 0.16 -4.93 5.73
N ILE A 44 -0.59 -3.92 5.29
CA ILE A 44 -0.58 -3.46 3.90
C ILE A 44 0.82 -3.04 3.46
N SER A 45 1.51 -2.28 4.30
CA SER A 45 2.89 -1.85 4.07
C SER A 45 3.83 -3.04 3.84
N ARG A 46 3.72 -4.09 4.67
CA ARG A 46 4.51 -5.33 4.54
C ARG A 46 4.15 -6.11 3.27
N GLN A 47 2.86 -6.22 2.94
CA GLN A 47 2.38 -6.89 1.74
C GLN A 47 2.87 -6.19 0.46
N LEU A 48 2.81 -4.87 0.41
CA LEU A 48 3.27 -4.10 -0.76
C LEU A 48 4.77 -4.17 -0.97
N ARG A 49 5.56 -4.33 0.10
CA ARG A 49 7.01 -4.55 -0.01
C ARG A 49 7.39 -5.95 -0.53
N GLY A 50 6.42 -6.85 -0.70
CA GLY A 50 6.68 -8.18 -1.25
C GLY A 50 7.58 -9.04 -0.36
N HIS A 51 7.57 -8.82 0.95
CA HIS A 51 8.40 -9.57 1.91
C HIS A 51 8.02 -11.05 2.05
N TRP A 52 7.03 -11.53 1.31
CA TRP A 52 6.56 -12.91 1.37
C TRP A 52 7.13 -13.66 0.16
N GLU A 53 7.49 -14.93 0.34
CA GLU A 53 8.01 -15.79 -0.76
C GLU A 53 7.02 -15.87 -1.93
N SER A 54 5.72 -15.74 -1.64
CA SER A 54 4.63 -15.71 -2.63
C SER A 54 4.45 -14.35 -3.33
N GLY A 55 5.24 -13.34 -2.97
CA GLY A 55 5.13 -11.97 -3.47
C GLY A 55 3.95 -11.20 -2.88
N ILE A 56 3.38 -10.29 -3.67
CA ILE A 56 2.24 -9.47 -3.22
C ILE A 56 0.95 -10.30 -3.35
N PRO A 57 0.11 -10.36 -2.30
CA PRO A 57 -1.16 -11.09 -2.38
C PRO A 57 -2.07 -10.59 -3.51
N ARG A 58 -2.72 -11.51 -4.22
CA ARG A 58 -3.56 -11.19 -5.39
C ARG A 58 -4.74 -10.26 -5.06
N HIS A 59 -5.31 -10.36 -3.86
CA HIS A 59 -6.40 -9.47 -3.45
C HIS A 59 -5.95 -8.01 -3.30
N VAL A 60 -4.70 -7.78 -2.86
CA VAL A 60 -4.10 -6.44 -2.80
C VAL A 60 -3.92 -5.88 -4.21
N VAL A 61 -3.39 -6.71 -5.13
CA VAL A 61 -3.25 -6.35 -6.54
C VAL A 61 -4.60 -6.03 -7.17
N ALA A 62 -5.61 -6.88 -6.95
CA ALA A 62 -6.95 -6.69 -7.48
C ALA A 62 -7.58 -5.38 -7.00
N ALA A 63 -7.41 -5.01 -5.73
CA ALA A 63 -7.92 -3.75 -5.19
C ALA A 63 -7.24 -2.53 -5.84
N ILE A 64 -5.93 -2.58 -6.07
CA ILE A 64 -5.21 -1.49 -6.75
C ILE A 64 -5.69 -1.35 -8.21
N VAL A 65 -5.81 -2.47 -8.93
CA VAL A 65 -6.28 -2.46 -10.33
C VAL A 65 -7.72 -1.95 -10.43
N ALA A 66 -8.61 -2.40 -9.55
CA ALA A 66 -9.99 -1.91 -9.49
C ALA A 66 -10.03 -0.39 -9.24
N TRP A 67 -9.22 0.10 -8.30
CA TRP A 67 -9.12 1.52 -7.99
C TRP A 67 -8.67 2.35 -9.19
N GLU A 68 -7.67 1.88 -9.94
CA GLU A 68 -7.14 2.59 -11.12
C GLU A 68 -8.19 2.80 -12.21
N VAL A 69 -9.09 1.84 -12.43
CA VAL A 69 -10.12 1.92 -13.48
C VAL A 69 -11.40 2.64 -13.02
N MET A 70 -11.59 2.84 -11.72
CA MET A 70 -12.73 3.57 -11.17
C MET A 70 -12.59 5.08 -11.35
N THR A 71 -13.72 5.74 -11.55
CA THR A 71 -13.79 7.20 -11.45
C THR A 71 -13.62 7.66 -10.00
N PRO A 72 -13.27 8.94 -9.75
CA PRO A 72 -13.22 9.48 -8.40
C PRO A 72 -14.50 9.27 -7.59
N ALA A 73 -15.67 9.44 -8.21
CA ALA A 73 -16.97 9.23 -7.55
C ALA A 73 -17.18 7.76 -7.12
N GLN A 74 -16.83 6.80 -7.99
CA GLN A 74 -16.93 5.37 -7.67
C GLN A 74 -16.00 4.97 -6.52
N ARG A 75 -14.79 5.57 -6.45
CA ARG A 75 -13.84 5.33 -5.36
C ARG A 75 -14.36 5.81 -4.01
N GLU A 76 -15.00 6.98 -3.99
CA GLU A 76 -15.63 7.55 -2.80
C GLU A 76 -16.83 6.72 -2.34
N GLU A 77 -17.70 6.34 -3.27
CA GLU A 77 -18.84 5.46 -3.01
C GLU A 77 -18.38 4.10 -2.45
N TRP A 78 -17.37 3.49 -3.06
CA TRP A 78 -16.84 2.21 -2.60
C TRP A 78 -16.30 2.29 -1.16
N LEU A 79 -15.54 3.34 -0.83
CA LEU A 79 -15.06 3.57 0.54
C LEU A 79 -16.22 3.73 1.52
N ALA A 80 -17.25 4.51 1.16
CA ALA A 80 -18.40 4.75 2.03
C ALA A 80 -19.20 3.45 2.31
N ILE A 81 -19.39 2.61 1.29
CA ILE A 81 -20.07 1.30 1.45
C ILE A 81 -19.26 0.40 2.39
N VAL A 82 -17.94 0.27 2.17
CA VAL A 82 -17.09 -0.57 3.02
C VAL A 82 -17.04 -0.06 4.46
N GLU A 83 -16.99 1.25 4.67
CA GLU A 83 -17.02 1.84 6.03
C GLU A 83 -18.35 1.59 6.75
N LYS A 84 -19.47 1.60 6.02
CA LYS A 84 -20.79 1.32 6.58
C LYS A 84 -20.94 -0.14 7.02
N ASP A 85 -20.37 -1.07 6.25
CA ASP A 85 -20.52 -2.51 6.47
C ASP A 85 -19.38 -3.12 7.33
N ALA A 86 -18.43 -2.30 7.78
CA ALA A 86 -17.37 -2.73 8.68
C ALA A 86 -17.95 -3.13 10.06
N PRO A 87 -17.61 -4.30 10.60
CA PRO A 87 -18.12 -4.81 11.87
C PRO A 87 -17.60 -4.06 13.11
#